data_AF-A0A5A7ND86-F1
#
_entry.id   AF-A0A5A7ND86-F1
#
_cell.length_a   1.000
_cell.length_b   1.000
_cell.length_c   1.000
_cell.angle_alpha   90.00
_cell.angle_beta   90.00
_cell.angle_gamma   90.00
#
_symmetry.space_group_name_H-M   'P 1'
#
loop_
_entity.id
_entity.type
_entity.pdbx_description
1 polymer ?
#
loop_
_entity_poly.entity_id
_entity_poly.type
_entity_poly.pdbx_seq_one_letter_code
_entity_poly.pdbx_strand_id
1 'polypeptide(L)'
;MAYPAYDFVQIEDYDHVIDGDWYAHEKGIETVVAELGYPLNKTQFFSGFVLLPEDLHIWPNIEWALIDAEKRGFSERVIWAYTQIMRDGVVVFDQDMEEPDMTGFHDVRLPEAVSFGSTGGPGFSTRVVSTASGHERRNREWDQARAVYDLSSGLRSAHDLSVLMAFFRARAGRAYGFRFRDWADHSSAVDMGTPSPLDQQIGTGDGVTRDFQLIKRYGAGETAHLRRITRPEKETVRLAIDGVERLEGWTCDAAMGLVRFDSPPLAGAVITAGYLFDVPVRFAEDRLALSLDAFDAGQIPAIRLLEIRE
;
A
#
# COMPACT_ATOMS: atom_id res chain seq x y z
N MET A 1 15.17 32.03 16.77
CA MET A 1 15.44 32.90 15.60
C MET A 1 14.35 32.61 14.59
N ALA A 2 13.39 33.52 14.42
CA ALA A 2 12.21 33.29 13.58
C ALA A 2 12.44 33.82 12.15
N TYR A 3 11.58 33.42 11.22
CA TYR A 3 11.57 33.90 9.85
C TYR A 3 11.52 35.44 9.82
N PRO A 4 12.30 36.12 8.94
CA PRO A 4 13.16 35.57 7.88
C PRO A 4 14.67 35.61 8.24
N ALA A 5 15.08 35.11 9.41
CA ALA A 5 16.48 35.20 9.84
C ALA A 5 17.50 34.41 8.97
N TYR A 6 17.04 33.38 8.26
CA TYR A 6 17.81 32.48 7.38
C TYR A 6 17.09 32.27 6.06
N ASP A 7 17.82 31.78 5.04
CA ASP A 7 17.26 31.51 3.72
C ASP A 7 16.32 30.29 3.72
N PHE A 8 16.63 29.30 4.56
CA PHE A 8 15.83 28.12 4.83
C PHE A 8 16.17 27.56 6.22
N VAL A 9 15.35 26.66 6.71
CA VAL A 9 15.63 25.81 7.89
C VAL A 9 15.46 24.35 7.51
N GLN A 10 16.09 23.43 8.23
CA GLN A 10 15.92 22.01 8.05
C GLN A 10 15.27 21.41 9.30
N ILE A 11 14.22 20.59 9.10
CA ILE A 11 13.62 19.80 10.17
C ILE A 11 14.20 18.40 10.10
N GLU A 12 14.84 18.00 11.20
CA GLU A 12 15.36 16.65 11.41
C GLU A 12 14.41 15.92 12.36
N ASP A 13 13.57 15.05 11.82
CA ASP A 13 12.53 14.36 12.59
C ASP A 13 12.74 12.83 12.62
N TYR A 14 14.00 12.42 12.57
CA TYR A 14 14.35 11.02 12.36
C TYR A 14 13.93 10.11 13.52
N ASP A 15 13.92 10.58 14.77
CA ASP A 15 13.55 9.75 15.91
C ASP A 15 12.07 9.29 15.81
N HIS A 16 11.15 10.22 15.55
CA HIS A 16 9.73 9.89 15.38
C HIS A 16 9.48 9.06 14.11
N VAL A 17 10.20 9.34 13.02
CA VAL A 17 10.11 8.54 11.78
C VAL A 17 10.60 7.12 12.01
N ILE A 18 11.71 6.93 12.73
CA ILE A 18 12.25 5.61 13.06
C ILE A 18 11.23 4.80 13.87
N ASP A 19 10.64 5.42 14.89
CA ASP A 19 9.65 4.78 15.77
C ASP A 19 8.26 4.63 15.12
N GLY A 20 8.01 5.27 13.98
CA GLY A 20 6.69 5.31 13.34
C GLY A 20 5.66 6.15 14.09
N ASP A 21 6.11 7.09 14.94
CA ASP A 21 5.26 8.01 15.69
C ASP A 21 4.82 9.20 14.81
N TRP A 22 3.84 8.94 13.95
CA TRP A 22 3.33 9.94 13.02
C TRP A 22 2.62 11.12 13.68
N TYR A 23 2.17 10.96 14.92
CA TYR A 23 1.58 12.06 15.68
C TYR A 23 2.65 13.03 16.17
N ALA A 24 3.73 12.51 16.75
CA ALA A 24 4.87 13.35 17.14
C ALA A 24 5.54 13.97 15.92
N HIS A 25 5.61 13.26 14.80
CA HIS A 25 6.06 13.80 13.51
C HIS A 25 5.24 15.02 13.08
N GLU A 26 3.91 14.88 13.00
CA GLU A 26 3.02 15.98 12.62
C GLU A 26 3.10 17.14 13.62
N LYS A 27 3.10 16.85 14.92
CA LYS A 27 3.21 17.87 15.97
C LYS A 27 4.55 18.58 15.97
N GLY A 28 5.64 17.87 15.70
CA GLY A 28 6.98 18.42 15.58
C GLY A 28 7.04 19.44 14.46
N ILE A 29 6.53 19.08 13.28
CA ILE A 29 6.43 19.99 12.13
C ILE A 29 5.55 21.20 12.46
N GLU A 30 4.34 20.99 13.00
CA GLU A 30 3.43 22.08 13.37
C GLU A 30 4.06 23.04 14.38
N THR A 31 4.77 22.51 15.38
CA THR A 31 5.43 23.31 16.42
C THR A 31 6.56 24.13 15.82
N VAL A 32 7.43 23.53 15.00
CA VAL A 32 8.53 24.25 14.35
C VAL A 32 8.00 25.34 13.42
N VAL A 33 6.95 25.05 12.65
CA VAL A 33 6.31 26.06 11.79
C VAL A 33 5.69 27.18 12.61
N ALA A 34 5.02 26.87 13.72
CA ALA A 34 4.38 27.88 14.59
C ALA A 34 5.42 28.75 15.33
N GLU A 35 6.52 28.16 15.81
CA GLU A 35 7.56 28.86 16.57
C GLU A 35 8.52 29.66 15.68
N LEU A 36 8.95 29.07 14.57
CA LEU A 36 9.94 29.69 13.68
C LEU A 36 9.31 30.47 12.54
N GLY A 37 8.04 30.21 12.17
CA GLY A 37 7.31 30.95 11.14
C GLY A 37 7.83 30.77 9.71
N TYR A 38 8.68 29.78 9.44
CA TYR A 38 9.14 29.47 8.08
C TYR A 38 8.03 28.77 7.30
N PRO A 39 7.70 29.23 6.08
CA PRO A 39 6.80 28.48 5.22
C PRO A 39 7.46 27.18 4.77
N LEU A 40 6.67 26.12 4.54
CA LEU A 40 7.20 24.78 4.21
C LEU A 40 8.03 24.77 2.92
N ASN A 41 7.70 25.63 1.95
CA ASN A 41 8.50 25.83 0.74
C ASN A 41 9.85 26.56 0.96
N LYS A 42 10.19 26.86 2.21
CA LYS A 42 11.50 27.35 2.71
C LYS A 42 12.03 26.47 3.85
N THR A 43 11.48 25.28 4.01
CA THR A 43 11.89 24.30 5.00
C THR A 43 12.31 23.03 4.29
N GLN A 44 13.46 22.48 4.62
CA GLN A 44 13.92 21.18 4.15
C GLN A 44 13.54 20.10 5.15
N PHE A 45 13.26 18.89 4.69
CA PHE A 45 12.96 17.74 5.53
C PHE A 45 14.10 16.72 5.47
N PHE A 46 14.50 16.20 6.62
CA PHE A 46 15.50 15.14 6.75
C PHE A 46 14.90 13.90 7.41
N SER A 47 14.80 12.80 6.65
CA SER A 47 14.08 11.59 7.06
C SER A 47 14.89 10.61 7.92
N GLY A 48 16.21 10.81 8.05
CA GLY A 48 17.09 9.87 8.75
C GLY A 48 17.56 8.69 7.90
N PHE A 49 17.97 7.60 8.58
CA PHE A 49 18.50 6.38 7.96
C PHE A 49 18.37 5.15 8.86
N VAL A 50 18.41 3.96 8.26
CA VAL A 50 18.39 2.67 9.00
C VAL A 50 19.79 2.28 9.45
N LEU A 51 20.10 2.48 10.74
CA LEU A 51 21.44 2.27 11.29
C LEU A 51 21.91 0.81 11.14
N LEU A 52 21.10 -0.16 11.57
CA LEU A 52 21.47 -1.59 11.61
C LEU A 52 20.80 -2.39 10.48
N PRO A 53 21.49 -3.39 9.87
CA PRO A 53 20.92 -4.20 8.78
C PRO A 53 19.73 -5.08 9.21
N GLU A 54 19.55 -5.33 10.50
CA GLU A 54 18.39 -6.04 11.05
C GLU A 54 17.11 -5.19 11.10
N ASP A 55 17.22 -3.87 11.06
CA ASP A 55 16.09 -2.94 11.23
C ASP A 55 15.44 -2.51 9.91
N LEU A 56 15.40 -3.43 8.92
CA LEU A 56 14.81 -3.16 7.59
C LEU A 56 13.35 -2.69 7.65
N HIS A 57 12.65 -2.98 8.75
CA HIS A 57 11.28 -2.54 8.99
C HIS A 57 11.11 -1.01 9.13
N ILE A 58 12.20 -0.26 9.30
CA ILE A 58 12.21 1.21 9.38
C ILE A 58 12.10 1.85 7.99
N TRP A 59 12.57 1.19 6.93
CA TRP A 59 12.55 1.75 5.57
C TRP A 59 11.15 2.20 5.09
N PRO A 60 10.08 1.42 5.31
CA PRO A 60 8.70 1.87 5.04
C PRO A 60 8.32 3.17 5.76
N ASN A 61 8.81 3.40 6.98
CA ASN A 61 8.55 4.64 7.70
C ASN A 61 9.30 5.80 7.03
N ILE A 62 10.58 5.63 6.74
CA ILE A 62 11.39 6.64 6.03
C ILE A 62 10.73 7.02 4.69
N GLU A 63 10.26 6.04 3.92
CA GLU A 63 9.54 6.27 2.67
C GLU A 63 8.25 7.07 2.90
N TRP A 64 7.45 6.71 3.90
CA TRP A 64 6.22 7.43 4.24
C TRP A 64 6.48 8.89 4.62
N ALA A 65 7.51 9.15 5.43
CA ALA A 65 7.88 10.50 5.87
C ALA A 65 8.29 11.40 4.69
N LEU A 66 8.95 10.83 3.68
CA LEU A 66 9.34 11.56 2.46
C LEU A 66 8.12 11.90 1.59
N ILE A 67 7.17 10.97 1.47
CA ILE A 67 5.90 11.17 0.76
C ILE A 67 5.05 12.23 1.48
N ASP A 68 5.00 12.20 2.81
CA ASP A 68 4.28 13.20 3.61
C ASP A 68 4.92 14.59 3.48
N ALA A 69 6.24 14.69 3.58
CA ALA A 69 6.99 15.94 3.38
C ALA A 69 6.75 16.54 1.98
N GLU A 70 6.66 15.70 0.94
CA GLU A 70 6.30 16.15 -0.40
C GLU A 70 4.87 16.72 -0.45
N LYS A 71 3.88 15.98 0.06
CA LYS A 71 2.48 16.40 0.07
C LYS A 71 2.28 17.72 0.83
N ARG A 72 3.08 17.96 1.86
CA ARG A 72 3.07 19.19 2.65
C ARG A 72 3.79 20.36 1.95
N GLY A 73 4.60 20.08 0.92
CA GLY A 73 5.29 21.10 0.13
C GLY A 73 6.59 21.58 0.76
N PHE A 74 7.35 20.69 1.40
CA PHE A 74 8.72 20.98 1.83
C PHE A 74 9.60 21.31 0.62
N SER A 75 10.56 22.23 0.79
CA SER A 75 11.44 22.70 -0.30
C SER A 75 12.45 21.66 -0.80
N GLU A 76 12.84 20.73 0.06
CA GLU A 76 13.78 19.65 -0.25
C GLU A 76 13.56 18.50 0.73
N ARG A 77 13.83 17.27 0.29
CA ARG A 77 13.70 16.04 1.08
C ARG A 77 15.03 15.30 1.01
N VAL A 78 15.66 15.06 2.15
CA VAL A 78 17.03 14.55 2.22
C VAL A 78 17.06 13.21 2.94
N ILE A 79 17.68 12.22 2.29
CA ILE A 79 18.04 10.92 2.88
C ILE A 79 19.56 10.81 2.87
N TRP A 80 20.21 10.98 4.01
CA TRP A 80 21.66 10.86 4.09
C TRP A 80 22.08 9.44 4.47
N ALA A 81 21.75 8.49 3.59
CA ALA A 81 21.83 7.06 3.86
C ALA A 81 22.48 6.24 2.74
N TYR A 82 23.37 6.83 1.92
CA TYR A 82 23.90 6.15 0.72
C TYR A 82 24.45 4.73 1.02
N THR A 83 25.22 4.60 2.10
CA THR A 83 25.79 3.30 2.50
C THR A 83 24.71 2.29 2.87
N GLN A 84 23.68 2.73 3.59
CA GLN A 84 22.56 1.90 4.05
C GLN A 84 21.63 1.53 2.87
N ILE A 85 21.32 2.48 1.98
CA ILE A 85 20.56 2.25 0.74
C ILE A 85 21.24 1.15 -0.09
N MET A 86 22.56 1.24 -0.27
CA MET A 86 23.33 0.23 -1.01
C MET A 86 23.42 -1.12 -0.28
N ARG A 87 23.52 -1.10 1.06
CA ARG A 87 23.52 -2.32 1.89
C ARG A 87 22.19 -3.08 1.78
N ASP A 88 21.08 -2.34 1.80
CA ASP A 88 19.74 -2.89 1.95
C ASP A 88 18.99 -3.05 0.62
N GLY A 89 19.57 -2.55 -0.49
CA GLY A 89 18.98 -2.65 -1.83
C GLY A 89 17.73 -1.79 -2.00
N VAL A 90 17.65 -0.68 -1.26
CA VAL A 90 16.50 0.23 -1.30
C VAL A 90 16.55 1.08 -2.57
N VAL A 91 15.40 1.23 -3.22
CA VAL A 91 15.23 2.15 -4.34
C VAL A 91 14.28 3.24 -3.88
N VAL A 92 14.81 4.44 -3.66
CA VAL A 92 14.02 5.63 -3.36
C VAL A 92 13.76 6.34 -4.67
N PHE A 93 12.51 6.38 -5.10
CA PHE A 93 12.11 7.16 -6.27
C PHE A 93 11.87 8.62 -5.85
N ASP A 94 12.56 9.55 -6.51
CA ASP A 94 12.27 10.97 -6.36
C ASP A 94 11.09 11.34 -7.27
N GLN A 95 9.96 11.69 -6.66
CA GLN A 95 8.73 12.08 -7.37
C GLN A 95 8.93 13.35 -8.22
N ASP A 96 9.96 14.18 -7.96
CA ASP A 96 10.26 15.38 -8.76
C ASP A 96 10.89 15.05 -10.14
N MET A 97 11.34 13.81 -10.35
CA MET A 97 11.76 13.30 -11.66
C MET A 97 10.61 12.67 -12.46
N GLU A 98 9.39 12.67 -11.94
CA GLU A 98 8.20 12.27 -12.66
C GLU A 98 7.61 13.47 -13.43
N GLU A 99 7.36 13.29 -14.72
CA GLU A 99 6.21 13.98 -15.33
C GLU A 99 4.99 13.73 -14.43
N PRO A 100 4.16 14.75 -14.14
CA PRO A 100 3.21 14.75 -13.02
C PRO A 100 2.41 13.44 -12.97
N ASP A 101 2.65 12.63 -11.94
CA ASP A 101 1.96 11.37 -11.63
C ASP A 101 1.77 10.44 -12.85
N MET A 102 2.84 9.77 -13.26
CA MET A 102 2.76 8.66 -14.23
C MET A 102 2.18 7.36 -13.65
N THR A 103 1.63 7.39 -12.42
CA THR A 103 0.89 6.26 -11.82
C THR A 103 -0.49 6.68 -11.35
N GLY A 104 -1.22 7.43 -12.17
CA GLY A 104 -2.58 7.82 -11.82
C GLY A 104 -3.44 6.61 -11.39
N PHE A 105 -3.97 6.65 -10.17
CA PHE A 105 -4.91 5.66 -9.68
C PHE A 105 -6.31 6.26 -9.71
N HIS A 106 -7.23 5.62 -10.43
CA HIS A 106 -8.63 5.97 -10.36
C HIS A 106 -9.30 5.11 -9.29
N ASP A 107 -9.74 5.73 -8.20
CA ASP A 107 -10.42 5.04 -7.09
C ASP A 107 -11.86 4.65 -7.46
N VAL A 108 -11.95 3.75 -8.43
CA VAL A 108 -13.17 3.17 -8.97
C VAL A 108 -12.97 1.67 -9.07
N ARG A 109 -13.99 0.91 -8.67
CA ARG A 109 -13.97 -0.56 -8.74
C ARG A 109 -14.34 -1.03 -10.14
N LEU A 110 -13.61 -2.02 -10.66
CA LEU A 110 -14.03 -2.77 -11.83
C LEU A 110 -15.40 -3.43 -11.54
N PRO A 111 -16.42 -3.26 -12.39
CA PRO A 111 -17.75 -3.78 -12.13
C PRO A 111 -17.76 -5.28 -11.80
N GLU A 112 -18.55 -5.67 -10.80
CA GLU A 112 -18.60 -7.05 -10.28
C GLU A 112 -18.98 -8.07 -11.35
N ALA A 113 -19.86 -7.70 -12.29
CA ALA A 113 -20.24 -8.55 -13.41
C ALA A 113 -19.04 -8.94 -14.30
N VAL A 114 -17.99 -8.12 -14.34
CA VAL A 114 -16.77 -8.37 -15.11
C VAL A 114 -15.68 -9.02 -14.25
N SER A 115 -15.56 -8.65 -12.97
CA SER A 115 -14.56 -9.25 -12.07
C SER A 115 -14.95 -10.66 -11.61
N PHE A 116 -16.24 -10.96 -11.51
CA PHE A 116 -16.70 -12.27 -11.05
C PHE A 116 -16.36 -13.37 -12.05
N GLY A 117 -15.63 -14.39 -11.60
CA GLY A 117 -15.15 -15.47 -12.46
C GLY A 117 -13.83 -15.18 -13.17
N SER A 118 -13.15 -14.08 -12.84
CA SER A 118 -11.74 -13.90 -13.19
C SER A 118 -10.90 -15.05 -12.60
N THR A 119 -9.83 -15.42 -13.29
CA THR A 119 -8.85 -16.39 -12.80
C THR A 119 -7.53 -15.68 -12.51
N GLY A 120 -6.70 -16.25 -11.65
CA GLY A 120 -5.42 -15.62 -11.30
C GLY A 120 -5.04 -15.86 -9.86
N GLY A 121 -4.07 -15.06 -9.39
CA GLY A 121 -3.62 -15.11 -8.01
C GLY A 121 -2.20 -14.59 -7.81
N PRO A 122 -1.66 -14.74 -6.59
CA PRO A 122 -0.34 -14.24 -6.22
C PRO A 122 0.80 -14.97 -6.95
N GLY A 123 1.79 -14.22 -7.43
CA GLY A 123 3.04 -14.74 -7.97
C GLY A 123 4.26 -14.24 -7.20
N PHE A 124 5.24 -15.11 -6.96
CA PHE A 124 6.54 -14.74 -6.39
C PHE A 124 7.63 -14.83 -7.45
N SER A 125 8.65 -13.98 -7.33
CA SER A 125 9.87 -14.06 -8.12
C SER A 125 10.97 -14.71 -7.27
N THR A 126 11.35 -15.94 -7.61
CA THR A 126 12.42 -16.68 -6.92
C THR A 126 13.41 -17.22 -7.95
N ARG A 127 14.65 -16.76 -7.86
CA ARG A 127 15.76 -17.28 -8.66
C ARG A 127 16.33 -18.54 -8.01
N VAL A 128 16.40 -19.61 -8.77
CA VAL A 128 16.95 -20.90 -8.32
C VAL A 128 18.27 -21.16 -9.04
N VAL A 129 19.34 -21.44 -8.27
CA VAL A 129 20.68 -21.75 -8.79
C VAL A 129 21.13 -23.10 -8.25
N SER A 130 21.43 -24.03 -9.15
CA SER A 130 22.05 -25.31 -8.80
C SER A 130 23.57 -25.16 -8.76
N THR A 131 24.17 -25.59 -7.66
CA THR A 131 25.63 -25.60 -7.49
C THR A 131 26.25 -26.87 -8.09
N ALA A 132 27.56 -26.83 -8.39
CA ALA A 132 28.28 -27.98 -8.95
C ALA A 132 28.27 -29.23 -8.03
N SER A 133 27.99 -29.06 -6.73
CA SER A 133 27.82 -30.16 -5.76
C SER A 133 26.41 -30.75 -5.73
N GLY A 134 25.49 -30.24 -6.56
CA GLY A 134 24.09 -30.68 -6.62
C GLY A 134 23.16 -29.99 -5.61
N HIS A 135 23.65 -29.06 -4.79
CA HIS A 135 22.81 -28.31 -3.85
C HIS A 135 22.10 -27.14 -4.55
N GLU A 136 20.88 -26.85 -4.11
CA GLU A 136 20.04 -25.75 -4.60
C GLU A 136 20.16 -24.52 -3.69
N ARG A 137 20.40 -23.35 -4.29
CA ARG A 137 20.25 -22.05 -3.62
C ARG A 137 19.06 -21.32 -4.23
N ARG A 138 18.16 -20.84 -3.36
CA ARG A 138 16.95 -20.07 -3.74
C ARG A 138 17.10 -18.63 -3.26
N ASN A 139 17.04 -17.67 -4.18
CA ASN A 139 17.04 -16.25 -3.87
C ASN A 139 15.65 -15.67 -4.20
N ARG A 140 14.96 -15.15 -3.19
CA ARG A 140 13.66 -14.52 -3.38
C ARG A 140 13.90 -13.07 -3.81
N GLU A 141 13.57 -12.74 -5.05
CA GLU A 141 13.80 -11.42 -5.64
C GLU A 141 12.70 -10.43 -5.24
N TRP A 142 11.49 -10.93 -4.92
CA TRP A 142 10.37 -10.11 -4.44
C TRP A 142 9.97 -10.48 -3.02
N ASP A 143 10.01 -9.51 -2.11
CA ASP A 143 9.55 -9.68 -0.73
C ASP A 143 8.02 -9.87 -0.63
N GLN A 144 7.27 -9.38 -1.61
CA GLN A 144 5.81 -9.47 -1.62
C GLN A 144 5.32 -10.13 -2.91
N ALA A 145 4.27 -10.96 -2.82
CA ALA A 145 3.67 -11.58 -3.99
C ALA A 145 2.98 -10.53 -4.87
N ARG A 146 3.21 -10.54 -6.19
CA ARG A 146 2.49 -9.68 -7.13
C ARG A 146 1.47 -10.51 -7.88
N ALA A 147 0.20 -10.18 -7.74
CA ALA A 147 -0.87 -10.93 -8.35
C ALA A 147 -1.04 -10.59 -9.84
N VAL A 148 -1.45 -11.60 -10.60
CA VAL A 148 -1.85 -11.49 -12.00
C VAL A 148 -3.21 -12.13 -12.15
N TYR A 149 -4.12 -11.43 -12.81
CA TYR A 149 -5.49 -11.88 -13.04
C TYR A 149 -5.81 -11.88 -14.54
N ASP A 150 -6.78 -12.71 -14.94
CA ASP A 150 -7.33 -12.77 -16.28
C ASP A 150 -8.86 -12.66 -16.20
N LEU A 151 -9.41 -11.65 -16.88
CA LEU A 151 -10.84 -11.37 -16.94
C LEU A 151 -11.57 -12.19 -18.01
N SER A 152 -10.85 -12.83 -18.93
CA SER A 152 -11.46 -13.51 -20.09
C SER A 152 -12.50 -14.56 -19.70
N SER A 153 -12.27 -15.29 -18.60
CA SER A 153 -13.20 -16.30 -18.08
C SER A 153 -14.46 -15.75 -17.42
N GLY A 154 -14.46 -14.46 -17.03
CA GLY A 154 -15.57 -13.80 -16.35
C GLY A 154 -16.62 -13.22 -17.29
N LEU A 155 -16.29 -13.00 -18.56
CA LEU A 155 -17.15 -12.33 -19.54
C LEU A 155 -18.22 -13.27 -20.08
N ARG A 156 -19.51 -12.96 -19.87
CA ARG A 156 -20.65 -13.85 -20.18
C ARG A 156 -21.61 -13.29 -21.22
N SER A 157 -21.51 -12.00 -21.52
CA SER A 157 -22.41 -11.34 -22.47
C SER A 157 -21.72 -10.22 -23.27
N ALA A 158 -22.35 -9.84 -24.38
CA ALA A 158 -21.96 -8.63 -25.12
C ALA A 158 -22.08 -7.35 -24.27
N HIS A 159 -22.94 -7.36 -23.26
CA HIS A 159 -23.03 -6.25 -22.29
C HIS A 159 -21.75 -6.16 -21.45
N ASP A 160 -21.24 -7.28 -20.93
CA ASP A 160 -20.00 -7.31 -20.15
C ASP A 160 -18.81 -6.81 -20.98
N LEU A 161 -18.74 -7.19 -22.26
CA LEU A 161 -17.74 -6.67 -23.19
C LEU A 161 -17.85 -5.15 -23.37
N SER A 162 -19.07 -4.62 -23.51
CA SER A 162 -19.29 -3.18 -23.63
C SER A 162 -18.87 -2.44 -22.35
N VAL A 163 -19.20 -2.99 -21.18
CA VAL A 163 -18.81 -2.43 -19.88
C VAL A 163 -17.29 -2.43 -19.72
N LEU A 164 -16.63 -3.56 -20.03
CA LEU A 164 -15.18 -3.67 -20.00
C LEU A 164 -14.52 -2.71 -20.99
N MET A 165 -15.03 -2.59 -22.21
CA MET A 165 -14.49 -1.67 -23.21
C MET A 165 -14.61 -0.20 -22.78
N ALA A 166 -15.74 0.18 -22.18
CA ALA A 166 -15.92 1.51 -21.61
C ALA A 166 -14.94 1.77 -20.46
N PHE A 167 -14.78 0.81 -19.56
CA PHE A 167 -13.86 0.89 -18.43
C PHE A 167 -12.39 0.97 -18.89
N PHE A 168 -11.99 0.14 -19.86
CA PHE A 168 -10.65 0.14 -20.45
C PHE A 168 -10.30 1.49 -21.08
N ARG A 169 -11.23 2.08 -21.84
CA ARG A 169 -11.05 3.40 -22.45
C ARG A 169 -10.93 4.50 -21.40
N ALA A 170 -11.75 4.45 -20.35
CA ALA A 170 -11.67 5.42 -19.26
C ALA A 170 -10.30 5.38 -18.56
N ARG A 171 -9.67 4.20 -18.43
CA ARG A 171 -8.33 4.03 -17.85
C ARG A 171 -7.17 4.12 -18.84
N ALA A 172 -7.44 4.47 -20.09
CA ALA A 172 -6.44 4.62 -21.14
C ALA A 172 -5.46 3.42 -21.23
N GLY A 173 -5.99 2.20 -21.17
CA GLY A 173 -5.18 0.98 -21.20
C GLY A 173 -4.36 0.81 -19.92
N ARG A 174 -3.02 0.71 -20.03
CA ARG A 174 -2.17 0.46 -18.86
C ARG A 174 -1.91 1.70 -18.01
N ALA A 175 -2.33 2.88 -18.47
CA ALA A 175 -1.94 4.16 -17.89
C ALA A 175 -2.42 4.35 -16.45
N TYR A 176 -3.64 3.91 -16.13
CA TYR A 176 -4.23 4.15 -14.81
C TYR A 176 -4.57 2.87 -14.04
N GLY A 177 -4.22 2.87 -12.76
CA GLY A 177 -4.66 1.86 -11.78
C GLY A 177 -6.13 2.03 -11.39
N PHE A 178 -6.70 0.97 -10.82
CA PHE A 178 -8.07 0.93 -10.30
C PHE A 178 -8.27 -0.21 -9.29
N ARG A 179 -9.41 -0.18 -8.58
CA ARG A 179 -9.78 -1.23 -7.61
C ARG A 179 -10.29 -2.48 -8.31
N PHE A 180 -9.78 -3.64 -7.93
CA PHE A 180 -10.25 -4.94 -8.40
C PHE A 180 -10.58 -5.85 -7.22
N ARG A 181 -11.80 -6.38 -7.16
CA ARG A 181 -12.16 -7.35 -6.14
C ARG A 181 -11.68 -8.74 -6.54
N ASP A 182 -10.69 -9.26 -5.81
CA ASP A 182 -10.27 -10.66 -5.91
C ASP A 182 -11.23 -11.55 -5.11
N TRP A 183 -12.18 -12.18 -5.79
CA TRP A 183 -13.20 -12.99 -5.14
C TRP A 183 -12.64 -14.17 -4.32
N ALA A 184 -11.41 -14.61 -4.58
CA ALA A 184 -10.77 -15.68 -3.82
C ALA A 184 -10.08 -15.18 -2.53
N ASP A 185 -9.87 -13.87 -2.37
CA ASP A 185 -9.03 -13.33 -1.29
C ASP A 185 -9.47 -11.98 -0.68
N HIS A 186 -10.56 -11.36 -1.15
CA HIS A 186 -11.08 -10.03 -0.75
C HIS A 186 -11.56 -9.83 0.71
N SER A 187 -11.38 -10.78 1.63
CA SER A 187 -11.87 -10.67 3.02
C SER A 187 -10.76 -10.96 4.04
N SER A 188 -10.74 -10.21 5.15
CA SER A 188 -9.91 -10.51 6.32
C SER A 188 -10.36 -11.77 7.07
N ALA A 189 -11.64 -12.12 6.93
CA ALA A 189 -12.25 -13.23 7.64
C ALA A 189 -11.71 -14.57 7.13
N VAL A 190 -11.67 -15.53 8.05
CA VAL A 190 -11.42 -16.93 7.69
C VAL A 190 -12.53 -17.43 6.75
N ASP A 191 -12.17 -18.27 5.79
CA ASP A 191 -13.09 -18.89 4.81
C ASP A 191 -13.97 -17.90 4.02
N MET A 192 -13.51 -16.67 3.80
CA MET A 192 -14.24 -15.63 3.06
C MET A 192 -15.59 -15.27 3.68
N GLY A 193 -15.73 -15.45 4.99
CA GLY A 193 -16.93 -15.07 5.74
C GLY A 193 -17.10 -13.55 5.93
N THR A 194 -18.12 -13.19 6.72
CA THR A 194 -18.35 -11.80 7.14
C THR A 194 -17.21 -11.33 8.05
N PRO A 195 -16.61 -10.15 7.78
CA PRO A 195 -15.57 -9.62 8.64
C PRO A 195 -16.00 -9.46 10.10
N SER A 196 -15.16 -9.96 11.01
CA SER A 196 -15.27 -9.76 12.46
C SER A 196 -14.19 -8.79 12.92
N PRO A 197 -14.44 -7.94 13.94
CA PRO A 197 -13.40 -7.06 14.50
C PRO A 197 -12.18 -7.82 15.05
N LEU A 198 -12.25 -9.15 15.14
CA LEU A 198 -11.21 -10.04 15.67
C LEU A 198 -10.40 -10.77 14.58
N ASP A 199 -10.61 -10.48 13.29
CA ASP A 199 -10.05 -11.27 12.20
C ASP A 199 -8.51 -11.24 12.14
N GLN A 200 -7.93 -10.03 12.07
CA GLN A 200 -6.49 -9.83 11.88
C GLN A 200 -5.94 -8.99 13.01
N GLN A 201 -4.93 -9.47 13.74
CA GLN A 201 -4.14 -8.62 14.62
C GLN A 201 -3.26 -7.70 13.78
N ILE A 202 -3.55 -6.41 13.81
CA ILE A 202 -2.86 -5.38 13.02
C ILE A 202 -1.79 -4.63 13.82
N GLY A 203 -1.78 -4.79 15.14
CA GLY A 203 -0.75 -4.20 15.99
C GLY A 203 -0.96 -4.47 17.48
N THR A 204 -0.09 -3.88 18.28
CA THR A 204 -0.19 -3.81 19.74
C THR A 204 0.07 -2.36 20.14
N GLY A 205 -0.77 -1.81 20.99
CA GLY A 205 -0.59 -0.46 21.51
C GLY A 205 0.69 -0.34 22.33
N ASP A 206 1.31 0.83 22.28
CA ASP A 206 2.50 1.23 23.03
C ASP A 206 2.22 2.47 23.91
N GLY A 207 1.01 3.04 23.84
CA GLY A 207 0.61 4.27 24.51
C GLY A 207 0.96 5.56 23.74
N VAL A 208 1.54 5.46 22.54
CA VAL A 208 2.04 6.58 21.75
C VAL A 208 1.53 6.54 20.31
N THR A 209 1.71 5.41 19.63
CA THR A 209 1.31 5.19 18.24
C THR A 209 -0.22 5.21 18.08
N ARG A 210 -0.70 5.93 17.07
CA ARG A 210 -2.13 6.06 16.75
C ARG A 210 -2.53 5.42 15.43
N ASP A 211 -1.56 5.18 14.57
CA ASP A 211 -1.78 4.76 13.20
C ASP A 211 -1.34 3.30 13.03
N PHE A 212 -2.27 2.47 12.55
CA PHE A 212 -2.05 1.04 12.37
C PHE A 212 -2.48 0.63 10.96
N GLN A 213 -1.52 0.07 10.21
CA GLN A 213 -1.75 -0.39 8.85
C GLN A 213 -2.61 -1.66 8.84
N LEU A 214 -3.66 -1.68 8.02
CA LEU A 214 -4.41 -2.91 7.77
C LEU A 214 -3.50 -3.93 7.07
N ILE A 215 -3.43 -5.12 7.64
CA ILE A 215 -2.64 -6.24 7.13
C ILE A 215 -3.46 -7.52 7.10
N LYS A 216 -3.22 -8.35 6.07
CA LYS A 216 -3.72 -9.72 6.02
C LYS A 216 -2.56 -10.69 6.17
N ARG A 217 -2.69 -11.61 7.14
CA ARG A 217 -1.68 -12.61 7.46
C ARG A 217 -1.95 -13.92 6.72
N TYR A 218 -0.91 -14.46 6.09
CA TYR A 218 -0.93 -15.79 5.46
C TYR A 218 0.07 -16.70 6.16
N GLY A 219 -0.42 -17.81 6.72
CA GLY A 219 0.37 -18.69 7.57
C GLY A 219 0.39 -18.22 9.03
N ALA A 220 1.25 -18.86 9.84
CA ALA A 220 1.32 -18.64 11.28
C ALA A 220 2.76 -18.40 11.74
N GLY A 221 2.90 -17.82 12.94
CA GLY A 221 4.20 -17.54 13.58
C GLY A 221 5.03 -16.48 12.84
N GLU A 222 6.33 -16.48 13.12
CA GLU A 222 7.30 -15.51 12.60
C GLU A 222 7.50 -15.63 11.07
N THR A 223 7.21 -16.79 10.50
CA THR A 223 7.33 -17.05 9.06
C THR A 223 6.07 -16.65 8.27
N ALA A 224 5.05 -16.10 8.94
CA ALA A 224 3.82 -15.70 8.29
C ALA A 224 4.09 -14.54 7.30
N HIS A 225 3.50 -14.63 6.12
CA HIS A 225 3.57 -13.56 5.14
C HIS A 225 2.53 -12.50 5.48
N LEU A 226 2.96 -11.24 5.63
CA LEU A 226 2.10 -10.10 5.90
C LEU A 226 1.89 -9.32 4.61
N ARG A 227 0.63 -9.25 4.16
CA ARG A 227 0.24 -8.39 3.04
C ARG A 227 -0.32 -7.09 3.58
N ARG A 228 0.28 -5.97 3.18
CA ARG A 228 -0.30 -4.64 3.36
C ARG A 228 -1.59 -4.52 2.55
N ILE A 229 -2.64 -3.99 3.17
CA ILE A 229 -3.94 -3.77 2.52
C ILE A 229 -4.16 -2.27 2.36
N THR A 230 -4.16 -1.76 1.12
CA THR A 230 -4.25 -0.32 0.83
C THR A 230 -5.61 0.15 0.34
N ARG A 231 -6.50 -0.78 -0.05
CA ARG A 231 -7.83 -0.49 -0.62
C ARG A 231 -8.95 -1.20 0.15
N PRO A 232 -9.11 -0.96 1.46
CA PRO A 232 -10.24 -1.54 2.19
C PRO A 232 -11.57 -0.93 1.70
N GLU A 233 -12.65 -1.69 1.88
CA GLU A 233 -14.01 -1.17 1.81
C GLU A 233 -14.31 -0.50 3.14
N LYS A 234 -14.24 0.83 3.16
CA LYS A 234 -14.24 1.65 4.39
C LYS A 234 -15.38 1.28 5.34
N GLU A 235 -16.56 1.07 4.79
CA GLU A 235 -17.80 0.78 5.52
C GLU A 235 -17.81 -0.62 6.17
N THR A 236 -16.88 -1.49 5.77
CA THR A 236 -16.76 -2.86 6.28
C THR A 236 -15.70 -2.99 7.37
N VAL A 237 -14.87 -1.96 7.57
CA VAL A 237 -13.81 -1.98 8.56
C VAL A 237 -14.44 -2.01 9.94
N ARG A 238 -14.04 -3.01 10.73
CA ARG A 238 -14.41 -3.22 12.12
C ARG A 238 -13.13 -3.37 12.92
N LEU A 239 -13.10 -2.80 14.12
CA LEU A 239 -11.89 -2.78 14.94
C LEU A 239 -12.21 -3.19 16.38
N ALA A 240 -11.29 -3.91 17.01
CA ALA A 240 -11.33 -4.20 18.44
C ALA A 240 -10.00 -3.87 19.13
N ILE A 241 -10.10 -3.53 20.40
CA ILE A 241 -8.97 -3.41 21.34
C ILE A 241 -9.21 -4.42 22.45
N ASP A 242 -8.23 -5.28 22.72
CA ASP A 242 -8.30 -6.36 23.72
C ASP A 242 -9.55 -7.25 23.56
N GLY A 243 -9.91 -7.52 22.31
CA GLY A 243 -11.07 -8.36 21.97
C GLY A 243 -12.43 -7.65 22.06
N VAL A 244 -12.48 -6.36 22.39
CA VAL A 244 -13.71 -5.58 22.49
C VAL A 244 -13.85 -4.64 21.29
N GLU A 245 -14.94 -4.80 20.52
CA GLU A 245 -15.24 -3.96 19.35
C GLU A 245 -15.37 -2.49 19.73
N ARG A 246 -14.77 -1.61 18.92
CA ARG A 246 -14.84 -0.15 19.05
C ARG A 246 -15.62 0.41 17.87
N LEU A 247 -16.74 1.06 18.15
CA LEU A 247 -17.61 1.66 17.13
C LEU A 247 -17.23 3.10 16.79
N GLU A 248 -16.46 3.75 17.66
CA GLU A 248 -16.02 5.15 17.56
C GLU A 248 -14.60 5.30 18.14
N GLY A 249 -14.02 6.50 18.02
CA GLY A 249 -12.67 6.79 18.52
C GLY A 249 -11.54 6.45 17.53
N TRP A 250 -11.90 6.18 16.27
CA TRP A 250 -10.97 5.88 15.20
C TRP A 250 -11.57 6.21 13.82
N THR A 251 -10.69 6.33 12.82
CA THR A 251 -11.05 6.50 11.40
C THR A 251 -10.19 5.58 10.52
N CYS A 252 -10.65 5.29 9.31
CA CYS A 252 -9.87 4.55 8.32
C CYS A 252 -9.72 5.38 7.03
N ASP A 253 -8.46 5.54 6.60
CA ASP A 253 -8.12 6.03 5.27
C ASP A 253 -8.23 4.88 4.26
N ALA A 254 -9.24 4.92 3.40
CA ALA A 254 -9.49 3.88 2.40
C ALA A 254 -8.56 3.95 1.18
N ALA A 255 -7.76 5.01 1.06
CA ALA A 255 -6.71 5.18 0.05
C ALA A 255 -5.33 4.72 0.54
N MET A 256 -5.19 4.29 1.80
CA MET A 256 -3.94 3.70 2.30
C MET A 256 -4.17 2.44 3.15
N GLY A 257 -5.42 2.18 3.54
CA GLY A 257 -5.78 1.18 4.55
C GLY A 257 -5.13 1.44 5.89
N LEU A 258 -5.02 2.72 6.28
CA LEU A 258 -4.49 3.13 7.57
C LEU A 258 -5.63 3.36 8.54
N VAL A 259 -5.57 2.74 9.72
CA VAL A 259 -6.51 3.00 10.82
C VAL A 259 -5.87 3.95 11.80
N ARG A 260 -6.52 5.08 12.06
CA ARG A 260 -6.06 6.13 12.98
C ARG A 260 -6.97 6.22 14.19
N PHE A 261 -6.42 6.08 15.38
CA PHE A 261 -7.13 6.31 16.64
C PHE A 261 -7.08 7.79 17.07
N ASP A 262 -8.16 8.27 17.68
CA ASP A 262 -8.23 9.63 18.24
C ASP A 262 -7.29 9.80 19.45
N SER A 263 -7.04 8.70 20.17
CA SER A 263 -6.11 8.59 21.29
C SER A 263 -5.32 7.28 21.17
N PRO A 264 -4.02 7.27 21.50
CA PRO A 264 -3.19 6.09 21.32
C PRO A 264 -3.69 4.92 22.19
N PRO A 265 -3.82 3.70 21.63
CA PRO A 265 -4.11 2.52 22.42
C PRO A 265 -3.04 2.30 23.50
N LEU A 266 -3.47 1.85 24.68
CA LEU A 266 -2.59 1.64 25.83
C LEU A 266 -1.48 0.62 25.52
N ALA A 267 -0.34 0.75 26.19
CA ALA A 267 0.75 -0.20 26.11
C ALA A 267 0.28 -1.63 26.40
N GLY A 268 0.56 -2.55 25.47
CA GLY A 268 0.17 -3.95 25.53
C GLY A 268 -1.24 -4.27 25.03
N ALA A 269 -2.04 -3.26 24.65
CA ALA A 269 -3.39 -3.48 24.16
C ALA A 269 -3.36 -4.11 22.76
N VAL A 270 -4.01 -5.26 22.58
CA VAL A 270 -4.02 -5.97 21.28
C VAL A 270 -5.04 -5.32 20.35
N ILE A 271 -4.60 -4.95 19.15
CA ILE A 271 -5.44 -4.28 18.17
C ILE A 271 -5.74 -5.25 17.04
N THR A 272 -7.02 -5.52 16.81
CA THR A 272 -7.50 -6.38 15.73
C THR A 272 -8.47 -5.65 14.83
N ALA A 273 -8.52 -6.04 13.56
CA ALA A 273 -9.49 -5.52 12.61
C ALA A 273 -10.00 -6.60 11.66
N GLY A 274 -11.25 -6.43 11.21
CA GLY A 274 -11.83 -7.14 10.08
C GLY A 274 -12.33 -6.15 9.03
N TYR A 275 -12.23 -6.51 7.76
CA TYR A 275 -12.56 -5.67 6.61
C TYR A 275 -12.67 -6.52 5.32
N LEU A 276 -13.44 -6.02 4.37
CA LEU A 276 -13.31 -6.40 2.96
C LEU A 276 -12.31 -5.47 2.28
N PHE A 277 -11.68 -5.92 1.20
CA PHE A 277 -10.72 -5.10 0.45
C PHE A 277 -10.66 -5.44 -1.03
N ASP A 278 -10.22 -4.46 -1.81
CA ASP A 278 -9.87 -4.61 -3.21
C ASP A 278 -8.34 -4.69 -3.38
N VAL A 279 -7.90 -5.21 -4.52
CA VAL A 279 -6.51 -5.22 -4.95
C VAL A 279 -6.31 -4.06 -5.93
N PRO A 280 -5.31 -3.18 -5.73
CA PRO A 280 -4.96 -2.17 -6.70
C PRO A 280 -4.32 -2.84 -7.92
N VAL A 281 -4.91 -2.68 -9.09
CA VAL A 281 -4.44 -3.29 -10.34
C VAL A 281 -4.48 -2.28 -11.49
N ARG A 282 -3.80 -2.61 -12.58
CA ARG A 282 -3.99 -1.96 -13.88
C ARG A 282 -4.12 -3.00 -14.99
N PHE A 283 -4.60 -2.59 -16.16
CA PHE A 283 -4.49 -3.43 -17.35
C PHE A 283 -3.02 -3.74 -17.69
N ALA A 284 -2.75 -4.95 -18.16
CA ALA A 284 -1.42 -5.35 -18.58
C ALA A 284 -1.05 -4.76 -19.95
N GLU A 285 -2.05 -4.59 -20.84
CA GLU A 285 -1.88 -4.14 -22.22
C GLU A 285 -2.57 -2.79 -22.52
N ASP A 286 -2.05 -2.04 -23.50
CA ASP A 286 -2.70 -0.81 -24.03
C ASP A 286 -3.71 -1.07 -25.13
N ARG A 287 -3.82 -2.32 -25.58
CA ARG A 287 -4.72 -2.72 -26.64
C ARG A 287 -5.60 -3.86 -26.17
N LEU A 288 -6.90 -3.58 -26.11
CA LEU A 288 -7.93 -4.59 -25.91
C LEU A 288 -8.37 -5.12 -27.30
N ALA A 289 -7.93 -6.32 -27.66
CA ALA A 289 -8.30 -6.96 -28.93
C ALA A 289 -9.54 -7.85 -28.75
N LEU A 290 -10.73 -7.27 -28.89
CA LEU A 290 -12.00 -8.00 -28.82
C LEU A 290 -12.54 -8.28 -30.23
N SER A 291 -13.09 -9.48 -30.43
CA SER A 291 -13.87 -9.87 -31.60
C SER A 291 -15.20 -10.42 -31.15
N LEU A 292 -16.32 -9.88 -31.66
CA LEU A 292 -17.66 -10.37 -31.34
C LEU A 292 -17.87 -11.80 -31.86
N ASP A 293 -17.39 -12.10 -33.08
CA ASP A 293 -17.48 -13.45 -33.65
C ASP A 293 -16.69 -14.47 -32.81
N ALA A 294 -15.52 -14.07 -32.30
CA ALA A 294 -14.72 -14.93 -31.43
C ALA A 294 -15.40 -15.12 -30.07
N PHE A 295 -16.01 -14.06 -29.52
CA PHE A 295 -16.78 -14.12 -28.29
C PHE A 295 -17.97 -15.06 -28.39
N ASP A 296 -18.76 -14.98 -29.47
CA ASP A 296 -19.89 -15.87 -29.72
C ASP A 296 -19.43 -17.33 -29.92
N ALA A 297 -18.21 -17.53 -30.41
CA ALA A 297 -17.54 -18.83 -30.49
C ALA A 297 -16.89 -19.29 -29.17
N GLY A 298 -17.03 -18.52 -28.08
CA GLY A 298 -16.44 -18.82 -26.76
C GLY A 298 -14.92 -18.63 -26.67
N GLN A 299 -14.33 -17.91 -27.62
CA GLN A 299 -12.89 -17.64 -27.71
C GLN A 299 -12.60 -16.18 -27.39
N ILE A 300 -12.25 -15.92 -26.13
CA ILE A 300 -11.84 -14.60 -25.67
C ILE A 300 -10.33 -14.67 -25.40
N PRO A 301 -9.51 -13.81 -26.01
CA PRO A 301 -8.09 -13.76 -25.66
C PRO A 301 -7.93 -13.34 -24.20
N ALA A 302 -6.80 -13.71 -23.59
CA ALA A 302 -6.49 -13.31 -22.21
C ALA A 302 -6.56 -11.78 -22.06
N ILE A 303 -7.24 -11.31 -21.02
CA ILE A 303 -7.35 -9.88 -20.69
C ILE A 303 -6.77 -9.73 -19.29
N ARG A 304 -5.50 -9.35 -19.22
CA ARG A 304 -4.73 -9.46 -18.00
C ARG A 304 -4.77 -8.18 -17.16
N LEU A 305 -4.89 -8.37 -15.86
CA LEU A 305 -4.67 -7.34 -14.86
C LEU A 305 -3.40 -7.67 -14.07
N LEU A 306 -2.61 -6.64 -13.78
CA LEU A 306 -1.42 -6.76 -12.94
C LEU A 306 -1.64 -5.96 -11.67
N GLU A 307 -1.39 -6.58 -10.52
CA GLU A 307 -1.28 -5.84 -9.26
C GLU A 307 -0.17 -4.79 -9.37
N ILE A 308 -0.47 -3.61 -8.84
CA ILE A 308 0.46 -2.50 -8.68
C ILE A 308 0.76 -2.31 -7.19
N ARG A 309 1.92 -1.74 -6.90
CA ARG A 309 2.34 -1.46 -5.53
C ARG A 309 2.03 -0.01 -5.18
N GLU A 310 1.69 0.20 -3.92
CA GLU A 310 1.29 1.46 -3.27
C GLU A 310 1.87 1.51 -1.85
#